data_AF-A0A819VDP5-F1
#
_entry.id   AF-A0A819VDP5-F1
#
_cell.length_a   1.000
_cell.length_b   1.000
_cell.length_c   1.000
_cell.angle_alpha   90.00
_cell.angle_beta   90.00
_cell.angle_gamma   90.00
#
_symmetry.space_group_name_H-M   'P 1'
#
loop_
_entity.id
_entity.type
_entity.pdbx_description
1 polymer ?
#
loop_
_entity_poly.entity_id
_entity_poly.type
_entity_poly.pdbx_seq_one_letter_code
_entity_poly.pdbx_strand_id
1 'polypeptide(L)' 'NTYDLNIDHIKNKINNKTKVLIINSPHNPTGKIYSLTTLQLLSNILLDEYHKRQQKYGSDAQPIWFRAVQLTLT' A
#
# COMPACT_ATOMS: atom_id res chain seq x y z
N ASN A 1 -10.03 7.85 -17.66
CA ASN A 1 -9.79 7.09 -16.41
C ASN A 1 -8.98 5.85 -16.69
N THR A 2 -7.73 5.80 -16.20
CA THR A 2 -6.81 4.66 -16.43
C THR A 2 -6.82 3.63 -15.28
N TYR A 3 -7.60 3.86 -14.21
CA TYR A 3 -7.62 3.04 -12.99
C TYR A 3 -6.22 2.83 -12.36
N ASP A 4 -5.31 3.77 -12.58
CA ASP A 4 -4.01 3.79 -11.91
C ASP A 4 -4.14 4.17 -10.44
N LEU A 5 -3.18 3.68 -9.65
CA LEU A 5 -3.04 4.07 -8.26
C LEU A 5 -2.62 5.53 -8.17
N ASN A 6 -3.37 6.33 -7.41
CA ASN A 6 -2.95 7.66 -7.06
C ASN A 6 -2.04 7.59 -5.82
N ILE A 7 -0.73 7.58 -6.08
CA ILE A 7 0.31 7.40 -5.06
C ILE A 7 0.27 8.51 -3.99
N ASP A 8 0.11 9.76 -4.40
CA ASP A 8 0.05 10.90 -3.47
C ASP A 8 -1.20 10.83 -2.59
N HIS A 9 -2.34 10.43 -3.16
CA HIS A 9 -3.57 10.24 -2.39
C HIS A 9 -3.41 9.13 -1.33
N ILE A 10 -2.79 8.00 -1.69
CA ILE A 10 -2.55 6.90 -0.76
C ILE A 10 -1.61 7.36 0.37
N LYS A 11 -0.50 8.02 0.02
CA LYS A 11 0.46 8.56 1.01
C LYS A 11 -0.22 9.48 2.02
N ASN A 12 -1.06 10.40 1.55
CA ASN A 12 -1.76 11.36 2.40
C ASN A 12 -2.86 10.74 3.28
N LYS A 13 -3.31 9.52 2.97
CA LYS A 13 -4.33 8.80 3.76
C LYS A 13 -3.74 7.89 4.83
N ILE A 14 -2.46 7.54 4.75
CA ILE A 14 -1.79 6.76 5.79
C ILE A 14 -1.71 7.61 7.07
N ASN A 15 -2.13 7.01 8.18
CA ASN A 15 -2.07 7.63 9.50
C ASN A 15 -1.70 6.59 10.57
N ASN A 16 -1.73 6.99 11.84
CA ASN A 16 -1.37 6.13 12.97
C ASN A 16 -2.31 4.91 13.17
N LYS A 17 -3.54 4.96 12.63
CA LYS A 17 -4.51 3.86 12.65
C LYS A 17 -4.38 2.93 11.44
N THR A 18 -3.66 3.31 10.38
CA THR A 18 -3.45 2.44 9.21
C THR A 18 -2.59 1.24 9.60
N LYS A 19 -3.15 0.03 9.49
CA LYS A 19 -2.46 -1.23 9.82
C LYS A 19 -2.15 -2.09 8.60
N VAL A 20 -2.96 -1.98 7.55
CA VAL A 20 -2.85 -2.83 6.36
C VAL A 20 -3.09 -1.98 5.12
N LEU A 21 -2.33 -2.23 4.06
CA LEU A 21 -2.62 -1.85 2.68
C LEU A 21 -2.87 -3.12 1.87
N ILE A 22 -4.07 -3.25 1.31
CA ILE A 22 -4.47 -4.38 0.46
C ILE A 22 -4.63 -3.86 -0.96
N ILE A 23 -3.99 -4.53 -1.92
CA ILE A 23 -4.19 -4.26 -3.34
C ILE A 23 -4.79 -5.48 -4.02
N ASN A 24 -5.74 -5.26 -4.93
CA ASN A 24 -6.25 -6.31 -5.80
C ASN A 24 -5.49 -6.22 -7.12
N SER A 25 -4.66 -7.22 -7.43
CA SER A 25 -3.86 -7.26 -8.66
C SER A 25 -3.82 -8.70 -9.19
N PRO A 26 -4.45 -8.99 -10.34
CA PRO A 26 -5.16 -8.06 -11.22
C PRO A 26 -6.38 -7.39 -10.59
N HIS A 27 -6.57 -6.10 -10.82
CA HIS A 27 -7.66 -5.31 -10.22
C HIS A 27 -9.03 -5.74 -10.77
N ASN A 28 -9.91 -6.26 -9.93
CA ASN A 28 -11.31 -6.55 -10.30
C ASN A 28 -12.11 -5.23 -10.36
N PRO A 29 -12.87 -4.89 -11.43
CA PRO A 29 -13.20 -5.69 -12.63
C PRO A 29 -12.32 -5.42 -13.86
N THR A 30 -11.38 -4.49 -13.76
CA THR A 30 -10.65 -3.96 -14.92
C THR A 30 -9.52 -4.87 -15.43
N GLY A 31 -9.15 -5.90 -14.67
CA GLY A 31 -8.02 -6.78 -14.96
C GLY A 31 -6.66 -6.09 -14.89
N LYS A 32 -6.59 -4.85 -14.35
CA LYS A 32 -5.37 -4.05 -14.41
C LYS A 32 -4.28 -4.64 -13.54
N ILE A 33 -3.09 -4.76 -14.13
CA ILE A 33 -1.85 -5.13 -13.44
C ILE A 33 -1.04 -3.85 -13.22
N TYR A 34 -0.65 -3.59 -11.98
CA TYR A 34 0.19 -2.43 -11.67
C TYR A 34 1.65 -2.70 -12.04
N SER A 35 2.33 -1.68 -12.55
CA SER A 35 3.74 -1.81 -12.92
C SER A 35 4.62 -2.07 -11.69
N LEU A 36 5.76 -2.73 -11.90
CA LEU A 36 6.76 -2.93 -10.85
C LEU A 36 7.16 -1.60 -10.20
N THR A 37 7.39 -0.56 -11.02
CA THR A 37 7.73 0.79 -10.54
C THR A 37 6.65 1.36 -9.60
N THR A 38 5.37 1.19 -9.95
CA THR A 38 4.25 1.63 -9.10
C THR A 38 4.22 0.88 -7.77
N LEU A 39 4.44 -0.44 -7.79
CA LEU A 39 4.49 -1.25 -6.58
C LEU A 39 5.71 -0.94 -5.70
N GLN A 40 6.86 -0.63 -6.31
CA GLN A 40 8.05 -0.17 -5.61
C GLN A 40 7.83 1.19 -4.94
N LEU A 41 7.18 2.14 -5.61
CA LEU A 41 6.81 3.43 -5.02
C LEU A 41 5.90 3.24 -3.79
N LEU A 42 4.90 2.35 -3.88
CA LEU A 42 4.07 2.00 -2.74
C LEU A 42 4.88 1.39 -1.59
N SER A 43 5.77 0.45 -1.89
CA SER A 43 6.63 -0.18 -0.88
C SER A 43 7.50 0.86 -0.16
N ASN A 44 8.10 1.79 -0.90
CA ASN A 44 8.93 2.84 -0.32
C ASN A 44 8.14 3.75 0.63
N ILE A 45 6.89 4.11 0.27
CA ILE A 45 6.02 4.89 1.16
C ILE A 45 5.75 4.13 2.46
N LEU A 46 5.46 2.83 2.40
CA LEU A 46 5.20 2.03 3.60
C LEU A 46 6.44 1.87 4.49
N LEU A 47 7.63 1.74 3.88
CA LEU A 47 8.90 1.69 4.59
C LEU A 47 9.24 3.03 5.26
N ASP A 48 9.07 4.15 4.56
CA ASP A 48 9.27 5.49 5.12
C ASP A 48 8.35 5.74 6.32
N GLU A 49 7.07 5.39 6.19
CA GLU A 49 6.12 5.48 7.29
C GLU A 49 6.49 4.56 8.47
N TYR A 50 7.03 3.38 8.18
CA TYR A 50 7.53 2.49 9.23
C TYR A 50 8.76 3.06 9.95
N HIS A 51 9.71 3.67 9.23
CA HIS A 51 10.86 4.35 9.83
C HIS A 51 10.42 5.50 10.74
N LYS A 52 9.46 6.32 10.31
CA LYS A 52 8.88 7.39 11.15
C LYS A 52 8.24 6.83 12.42
N ARG A 53 7.53 5.70 12.32
CA ARG A 53 6.93 5.02 13.48
C ARG A 53 8.00 4.50 14.43
N GLN A 54 9.08 3.92 13.92
CA GLN A 54 10.21 3.46 14.75
C GLN A 54 10.85 4.62 15.52
N GLN A 55 11.05 5.78 14.88
CA GLN A 55 11.56 6.97 15.57
C GLN A 55 10.61 7.46 16.67
N LYS A 56 9.30 7.33 16.47
CA LYS A 56 8.28 7.83 17.42
C LYS A 56 7.96 6.86 18.56
N TYR A 57 7.91 5.56 18.28
CA TYR A 57 7.40 4.54 19.21
C TYR A 57 8.48 3.52 19.64
N GLY A 58 9.70 3.60 19.10
CA GLY A 58 10.79 2.69 19.45
C GLY A 58 10.45 1.23 19.15
N SER A 59 10.64 0.35 20.13
CA SER A 59 10.38 -1.09 20.05
C SER A 59 8.91 -1.44 19.79
N ASP A 60 7.98 -0.55 20.11
CA ASP A 60 6.53 -0.79 19.97
C ASP A 60 6.01 -0.41 18.57
N ALA A 61 6.89 0.08 17.69
CA ALA A 61 6.52 0.49 16.34
C ALA A 61 6.02 -0.70 15.51
N GLN A 62 4.77 -0.61 15.05
CA GLN A 62 4.18 -1.62 14.17
C GLN A 62 4.29 -1.22 12.70
N PRO A 63 4.67 -2.16 11.81
CA PRO A 63 4.66 -1.93 10.38
C PRO A 63 3.22 -1.80 9.85
N ILE A 64 3.11 -1.33 8.61
CA ILE A 64 1.88 -1.45 7.83
C ILE A 64 2.03 -2.69 6.96
N TRP A 65 1.16 -3.66 7.14
CA TRP A 65 1.19 -4.89 6.37
C TRP A 65 0.76 -4.64 4.93
N PHE A 66 1.57 -5.08 3.97
CA PHE A 66 1.25 -5.00 2.55
C PHE A 66 0.88 -6.37 2.01
N ARG A 67 -0.32 -6.49 1.40
CA ARG A 67 -0.77 -7.73 0.77
C ARG A 67 -1.38 -7.45 -0.59
N ALA A 68 -0.91 -8.19 -1.59
CA ALA A 68 -1.60 -8.33 -2.86
C ALA A 68 -2.53 -9.53 -2.78
N VAL A 69 -3.78 -9.35 -3.20
CA VAL A 69 -4.79 -10.40 -3.28
C VAL A 69 -5.34 -10.48 -4.70
N GLN A 70 -5.77 -11.67 -5.10
CA GLN A 70 -6.52 -11.89 -6.33
C GLN A 70 -7.88 -12.47 -5.92
N LEU A 71 -8.96 -11.74 -6.23
CA LEU A 71 -10.32 -12.23 -6.05
C LEU A 71 -10.84 -12.73 -7.40
N THR A 72 -10.88 -14.05 -7.59
CA THR A 72 -11.62 -14.67 -8.69
C THR A 72 -13.10 -14.72 -8.32
N LEU A 73 -13.95 -14.09 -9.14
CA LEU A 73 -15.39 -14.33 -9.12
C LEU A 73 -15.62 -15.65 -9.88
N THR A 74 -15.86 -16.74 -9.15
CA THR A 74 -16.43 -17.99 -9.70
C THR A 74 -17.94 -17.93 -9.70
#